data_AF-A0A538DX87-F1
#
_entry.id   AF-A0A538DX87-F1
#
_cell.length_a   1.000
_cell.length_b   1.000
_cell.length_c   1.000
_cell.angle_alpha   90.00
_cell.angle_beta   90.00
_cell.angle_gamma   90.00
#
_symmetry.space_group_name_H-M   'P 1'
#
loop_
_entity.id
_entity.type
_entity.pdbx_description
1 polymer ?
#
loop_
_entity_poly.entity_id
_entity_poly.type
_entity_poly.pdbx_seq_one_letter_code
_entity_poly.pdbx_strand_id
1 'polypeptide(L)' 'LNIEAARRPDAVTVLDLNKLVCPGGAFTWTVNGLRVRSDGLHFTSDGVQRLIAPWLLPQLATLAQT' A
#
# COMPACT_ATOMS: atom_id res chain seq x y z
N LEU A 1 -3.92 8.75 12.25
CA LEU A 1 -2.77 7.82 12.27
C LEU A 1 -1.45 8.45 11.82
N ASN A 2 -1.42 9.40 10.87
CA ASN A 2 -0.13 9.91 10.31
C ASN A 2 0.49 11.13 11.05
N ILE A 3 -0.04 11.51 12.22
CA ILE A 3 0.39 12.72 12.93
C ILE A 3 1.86 12.64 13.35
N GLU A 4 2.32 11.48 13.81
CA GLU A 4 3.70 11.30 14.26
C GLU A 4 4.71 11.37 13.11
N ALA A 5 4.37 10.78 11.97
CA ALA A 5 5.20 10.90 10.78
C ALA A 5 5.26 12.36 10.28
N ALA A 6 4.13 13.08 10.34
CA ALA A 6 4.08 14.50 9.99
C ALA A 6 4.92 15.40 10.92
N ARG A 7 5.17 14.97 12.16
CA ARG A 7 6.08 15.67 13.10
C ARG A 7 7.56 15.45 12.79
N ARG A 8 7.91 14.47 11.95
CA ARG A 8 9.28 14.06 11.65
C ARG A 8 9.48 13.83 10.14
N PRO A 9 9.12 14.81 9.28
CA PRO A 9 9.11 14.62 7.83
C PRO A 9 10.48 14.27 7.23
N ASP A 10 11.56 14.71 7.88
CA ASP A 10 12.94 14.48 7.42
C ASP A 10 13.53 13.14 7.89
N ALA A 11 12.80 12.38 8.73
CA ALA A 11 13.29 11.13 9.33
C ALA A 11 12.48 9.90 8.92
N VAL A 12 11.22 10.09 8.48
CA VAL A 12 10.35 8.98 8.09
C VAL A 12 9.52 9.34 6.87
N THR A 13 9.28 8.35 6.01
CA THR A 13 8.36 8.44 4.87
C THR A 13 7.19 7.49 5.07
N VAL A 14 5.98 7.95 4.77
CA VAL A 14 4.76 7.12 4.83
C VAL A 14 4.33 6.75 3.41
N LEU A 15 4.43 5.46 3.09
CA LEU A 15 3.82 4.88 1.90
C LEU A 15 2.43 4.34 2.29
N ASP A 16 1.40 5.12 1.97
CA ASP A 16 0.01 4.82 2.37
C ASP A 16 -0.61 3.74 1.47
N LEU A 17 -0.33 2.48 1.80
CA LEU A 17 -0.84 1.32 1.06
C LEU A 17 -2.39 1.29 1.03
N ASN A 18 -3.07 1.87 2.03
CA ASN A 18 -4.54 1.86 2.06
C ASN A 18 -5.15 2.63 0.88
N LYS A 19 -4.48 3.67 0.36
CA LYS A 19 -4.94 4.36 -0.84
C LYS A 19 -5.00 3.47 -2.07
N LEU A 20 -4.20 2.41 -2.11
CA LEU A 20 -4.17 1.44 -3.20
C LEU A 20 -5.20 0.32 -3.01
N VAL A 21 -5.27 -0.26 -1.80
CA VAL A 21 -6.07 -1.48 -1.54
C VAL A 21 -7.44 -1.24 -0.90
N CYS A 22 -7.73 0.01 -0.53
CA CYS A 22 -9.00 0.46 0.06
C CYS A 22 -9.48 1.74 -0.66
N PRO A 23 -9.90 1.65 -1.94
CA PRO A 23 -10.36 2.81 -2.70
C PRO A 23 -11.54 3.49 -2.00
N GLY A 24 -11.50 4.83 -1.92
CA GLY A 24 -12.47 5.61 -1.15
C GLY A 24 -12.32 5.48 0.37
N GLY A 25 -11.23 4.87 0.87
CA GLY A 25 -10.98 4.66 2.29
C GLY A 25 -11.77 3.50 2.91
N ALA A 26 -12.47 2.71 2.09
CA ALA A 26 -13.29 1.61 2.55
C ALA A 26 -12.65 0.25 2.23
N PHE A 27 -12.93 -0.73 3.08
CA PHE A 27 -12.57 -2.13 2.80
C PHE A 27 -13.22 -2.61 1.50
N THR A 28 -12.47 -3.38 0.71
CA THR A 28 -12.97 -4.08 -0.46
C THR A 28 -12.30 -5.44 -0.61
N TRP A 29 -13.04 -6.40 -1.18
CA TRP A 29 -12.49 -7.68 -1.64
C TRP A 29 -11.73 -7.54 -2.95
N THR A 30 -12.11 -6.56 -3.77
CA THR A 30 -11.59 -6.40 -5.13
C THR A 30 -11.19 -4.96 -5.43
N VAL A 31 -10.10 -4.79 -6.19
CA VAL A 31 -9.67 -3.50 -6.75
C VAL A 31 -9.57 -3.69 -8.25
N ASN A 32 -10.32 -2.90 -9.03
CA ASN A 32 -10.37 -3.02 -10.49
C ASN A 32 -10.63 -4.46 -10.98
N GLY A 33 -11.51 -5.20 -10.29
CA GLY A 33 -11.84 -6.60 -10.60
C GLY A 33 -10.85 -7.65 -10.07
N LEU A 34 -9.68 -7.27 -9.57
CA LEU A 34 -8.71 -8.19 -8.97
C LEU A 34 -9.07 -8.47 -7.51
N ARG A 35 -9.24 -9.74 -7.12
CA ARG A 35 -9.40 -10.12 -5.70
C ARG A 35 -8.10 -9.90 -4.94
N VAL A 36 -8.10 -8.93 -4.04
CA VAL A 36 -6.90 -8.51 -3.31
C VAL A 36 -6.76 -9.17 -1.95
N ARG A 37 -7.81 -9.73 -1.35
CA ARG A 37 -7.76 -10.39 -0.03
C ARG A 37 -8.31 -11.81 -0.03
N SER A 38 -7.68 -12.68 0.76
CA SER A 38 -8.10 -14.09 0.92
C SER A 38 -9.20 -14.23 1.97
N ASP A 39 -9.01 -13.63 3.15
CA ASP A 39 -9.79 -13.86 4.37
C ASP A 39 -10.30 -12.58 5.04
N GLY A 40 -10.17 -11.44 4.36
CA GLY A 40 -10.58 -10.13 4.88
C GLY A 40 -9.43 -9.37 5.55
N LEU A 41 -8.27 -10.00 5.75
CA LEU A 41 -7.06 -9.34 6.24
C LEU A 41 -5.90 -9.53 5.27
N HIS A 42 -5.49 -10.77 5.01
CA HIS A 42 -4.31 -11.10 4.23
C HIS A 42 -4.52 -10.82 2.75
N PHE A 43 -3.47 -10.28 2.10
CA PHE A 43 -3.48 -10.10 0.65
C PHE A 43 -3.30 -11.43 -0.07
N THR A 44 -3.96 -11.58 -1.22
CA THR A 44 -3.73 -12.73 -2.11
C THR A 44 -2.37 -12.62 -2.79
N SER A 45 -1.75 -13.74 -3.15
CA SER A 45 -0.51 -13.74 -3.95
C SER A 45 -0.70 -12.94 -5.25
N ASP A 46 -1.84 -13.11 -5.93
CA ASP A 46 -2.17 -12.37 -7.16
C ASP A 46 -2.29 -10.86 -6.91
N GLY A 47 -2.94 -10.46 -5.80
CA GLY A 47 -3.05 -9.06 -5.39
C GLY A 47 -1.69 -8.43 -5.09
N VAL A 48 -0.79 -9.17 -4.45
CA VAL A 48 0.58 -8.72 -4.21
C VAL A 48 1.34 -8.54 -5.52
N GLN A 49 1.36 -9.57 -6.37
CA GLN A 49 2.18 -9.58 -7.59
C GLN A 49 1.71 -8.55 -8.63
N ARG A 50 0.40 -8.36 -8.77
CA ARG A 50 -0.18 -7.59 -9.89
C ARG A 50 -0.57 -6.16 -9.53
N LEU A 51 -0.70 -5.84 -8.24
CA LEU A 51 -1.12 -4.51 -7.79
C LEU A 51 -0.13 -3.90 -6.78
N ILE A 52 0.15 -4.61 -5.68
CA ILE A 52 0.90 -4.02 -4.57
C ILE A 52 2.39 -3.88 -4.90
N ALA A 53 3.05 -4.95 -5.35
CA ALA A 53 4.49 -4.93 -5.64
C ALA A 53 4.86 -3.95 -6.77
N PRO A 54 4.12 -3.89 -7.90
CA PRO A 54 4.37 -2.89 -8.94
C PRO A 54 4.27 -1.43 -8.47
N TRP A 55 3.45 -1.17 -7.44
CA TRP A 55 3.34 0.16 -6.83
C TRP A 55 4.39 0.39 -5.74
N LEU A 56 4.64 -0.60 -4.88
CA LEU A 56 5.48 -0.46 -3.69
C LEU A 56 6.97 -0.47 -4.01
N LEU A 57 7.43 -1.43 -4.81
CA LEU A 57 8.86 -1.67 -5.02
C LEU A 57 9.61 -0.49 -5.68
N PRO A 58 9.06 0.20 -6.69
CA PRO A 58 9.73 1.37 -7.25
C PRO A 58 9.94 2.48 -6.21
N GLN A 59 8.95 2.72 -5.34
CA GLN A 59 9.04 3.73 -4.28
C GLN A 59 10.14 3.38 -3.26
N LEU A 60 10.21 2.10 -2.86
CA LEU A 60 11.27 1.62 -1.96
C LEU A 60 12.65 1.74 -2.62
N ALA A 61 12.76 1.39 -3.91
CA ALA A 61 14.01 1.54 -4.64
C ALA A 61 14.47 3.00 -4.72
N THR A 62 13.56 3.94 -4.92
CA THR A 62 13.86 5.39 -4.88
C THR A 62 14.34 5.83 -3.50
N LEU A 63 13.64 5.44 -2.44
CA LEU A 63 14.00 5.81 -1.05
C LEU A 63 15.31 5.17 -0.58
N ALA A 64 15.68 4.00 -1.10
CA ALA A 64 16.94 3.35 -0.74
C ALA A 64 18.18 4.02 -1.39
N GLN A 65 17.96 4.94 -2.33
CA GLN A 65 19.01 5.67 -3.05
C GLN A 65 19.22 7.10 -2.51
N THR A 66 18.42 7.53 -1.54
CA THR A 66 18.49 8.84 -0.88
C THR A 66 19.15 8.73 0.48
#